data_AF-A0A8H4AHP9-F1
#
_entry.id   AF-A0A8H4AHP9-F1
#
_cell.length_a   1.000
_cell.length_b   1.000
_cell.length_c   1.000
_cell.angle_alpha   90.00
_cell.angle_beta   90.00
_cell.angle_gamma   90.00
#
_symmetry.space_group_name_H-M   'P 1'
#
loop_
_entity.id
_entity.type
_entity.pdbx_description
1 polymer ?
#
loop_
_entity_poly.entity_id
_entity_poly.type
_entity_poly.pdbx_seq_one_letter_code
_entity_poly.pdbx_strand_id
1 'polypeptide(L)' 'MSTLTDWQGSTPFTPLVQKNLFPLIAFLLLVFGFVASSAYSVIPTRKSLVDEIKSAIIASLLLGFGSIFLSMAVGVYV' A
#
# COMPACT_ATOMS: atom_id res chain seq x y z
N MET A 1 -26.74 -30.83 -8.83
CA MET A 1 -26.16 -29.49 -9.05
C MET A 1 -24.74 -29.71 -9.55
N SER A 2 -24.48 -29.44 -10.83
CA SER A 2 -23.14 -29.65 -11.41
C SER A 2 -22.35 -28.35 -11.25
N THR A 3 -21.08 -28.44 -10.86
CA THR A 3 -20.20 -27.28 -10.66
C THR A 3 -20.01 -26.44 -11.92
N LEU A 4 -20.32 -26.99 -13.10
CA LEU A 4 -20.25 -26.31 -14.40
C LEU A 4 -21.39 -25.30 -14.58
N THR A 5 -22.60 -25.62 -14.09
CA THR A 5 -23.74 -24.70 -14.12
C THR A 5 -23.52 -23.48 -13.22
N ASP A 6 -22.86 -23.66 -12.08
CA ASP A 6 -22.55 -22.57 -11.15
C ASP A 6 -21.45 -21.65 -11.70
N TRP A 7 -20.49 -22.20 -12.46
CA TRP A 7 -19.42 -21.42 -13.09
C TRP A 7 -19.93 -20.53 -14.23
N GLN A 8 -20.85 -21.06 -15.07
CA GLN A 8 -21.43 -20.33 -16.19
C GLN A 8 -22.38 -19.20 -15.77
N GLY A 9 -23.00 -19.31 -14.59
CA GLY A 9 -23.86 -18.26 -14.03
C GLY A 9 -23.11 -17.17 -13.24
N SER A 10 -21.80 -17.33 -13.00
CA SER A 10 -21.04 -16.40 -12.18
C SER A 10 -20.56 -15.17 -12.98
N THR A 11 -20.46 -14.03 -12.31
CA THR A 11 -19.91 -12.82 -12.91
C THR A 11 -18.38 -12.85 -12.92
N PRO A 12 -17.72 -12.40 -14.01
CA PRO A 12 -16.27 -12.35 -14.06
C PRO A 12 -15.68 -11.47 -12.96
N PHE A 13 -14.61 -11.94 -12.32
CA PHE A 13 -13.89 -11.16 -11.32
C PHE A 13 -13.34 -9.87 -11.95
N THR A 14 -13.75 -8.74 -11.40
CA THR A 14 -13.21 -7.44 -11.78
C THR A 14 -12.27 -6.97 -10.68
N PRO A 15 -10.96 -6.79 -10.96
CA PRO A 15 -10.02 -6.34 -9.96
C PRO A 15 -10.37 -4.93 -9.48
N LEU A 16 -10.31 -4.70 -8.17
CA LEU A 16 -10.58 -3.39 -7.56
C LEU A 16 -9.62 -2.30 -8.04
N VAL A 17 -8.40 -2.69 -8.40
CA VAL A 17 -7.35 -1.76 -8.87
C VAL A 17 -6.78 -2.29 -10.18
N GLN A 18 -6.78 -1.43 -11.19
CA GLN A 18 -6.23 -1.74 -12.50
C GLN A 18 -4.70 -1.85 -12.44
N LYS A 19 -4.16 -2.86 -13.13
CA LYS A 19 -2.74 -3.20 -13.14
C LYS A 19 -1.82 -2.05 -13.53
N ASN A 20 -2.28 -1.19 -14.44
CA ASN A 20 -1.53 -0.04 -14.95
C ASN A 20 -1.30 1.04 -13.88
N LEU A 21 -2.11 1.04 -12.81
CA LEU A 21 -2.03 2.02 -11.73
C LEU A 21 -1.08 1.58 -10.61
N PHE A 22 -0.72 0.29 -10.53
CA PHE A 22 0.17 -0.24 -9.49
C PHE A 22 1.50 0.52 -9.36
N PRO A 23 2.28 0.78 -10.43
CA PRO A 23 3.54 1.49 -10.30
C PRO A 23 3.36 2.94 -9.84
N LEU A 24 2.29 3.62 -10.27
CA LEU A 24 2.02 5.00 -9.88
C LEU A 24 1.61 5.09 -8.40
N ILE A 25 0.75 4.19 -7.95
CA ILE A 25 0.32 4.09 -6.54
C ILE A 25 1.52 3.74 -5.67
N ALA A 26 2.33 2.74 -6.05
CA ALA A 26 3.54 2.35 -5.33
C ALA A 26 4.49 3.54 -5.15
N PHE A 27 4.76 4.27 -6.24
CA PHE A 27 5.65 5.42 -6.23
C PHE A 27 5.16 6.51 -5.28
N LEU A 28 3.88 6.89 -5.37
CA LEU A 28 3.31 7.91 -4.49
C LEU A 28 3.37 7.50 -3.02
N LEU A 29 2.93 6.27 -2.70
CA LEU A 29 2.93 5.78 -1.31
C LEU A 29 4.34 5.69 -0.73
N LEU A 30 5.32 5.23 -1.52
CA LEU A 30 6.70 5.17 -1.08
C LEU A 30 7.30 6.55 -0.88
N VAL A 31 7.08 7.49 -1.80
CA VAL A 31 7.59 8.87 -1.65
C VAL A 31 6.99 9.54 -0.42
N PHE A 32 5.68 9.47 -0.22
CA PHE A 32 5.04 10.03 0.97
C PHE A 32 5.48 9.31 2.25
N GLY A 33 5.63 7.98 2.20
CA GLY A 33 6.15 7.18 3.31
C GLY A 33 7.58 7.54 3.69
N PHE A 34 8.46 7.74 2.71
CA PHE A 34 9.83 8.21 2.92
C PHE A 34 9.88 9.62 3.50
N VAL A 35 9.07 10.54 2.97
CA VAL A 35 8.99 11.91 3.49
C VAL A 35 8.49 11.91 4.93
N ALA A 36 7.41 11.17 5.22
CA ALA A 36 6.87 11.04 6.57
C ALA A 36 7.86 10.38 7.55
N SER A 37 8.60 9.37 7.10
CA SER A 37 9.64 8.71 7.90
C SER A 37 10.85 9.62 8.14
N SER A 38 11.28 10.37 7.12
CA SER A 38 12.40 11.33 7.23
C SER A 38 12.11 12.45 8.23
N ALA A 39 10.85 12.84 8.39
CA ALA A 39 10.44 13.85 9.38
C ALA A 39 10.79 13.41 10.82
N TYR A 40 10.80 12.11 11.10
CA TYR A 40 11.23 11.56 12.40
C TYR A 40 12.74 11.74 12.62
N SER A 41 13.54 11.64 11.56
CA SER A 41 15.01 11.71 11.66
C SER A 41 15.55 13.14 11.71
N VAL A 42 14.81 14.12 11.19
CA VAL A 42 15.29 15.50 11.00
C VAL A 42 14.73 16.48 12.04
N ILE A 43 13.57 16.19 12.65
CA ILE A 43 12.93 17.09 13.61
C ILE A 43 13.48 16.83 15.02
N PRO A 44 14.02 17.86 15.73
CA PRO A 44 14.56 17.68 17.07
C PRO A 44 13.47 17.26 18.07
N THR A 45 13.88 16.40 19.02
CA THR A 45 13.15 15.59 20.04
C THR A 45 12.28 16.37 21.04
N ARG A 46 11.63 17.47 20.62
CA ARG A 46 10.69 18.25 21.45
C ARG A 46 9.23 17.88 21.20
N LYS A 47 8.94 16.72 20.61
CA LYS A 47 7.59 16.20 20.47
C LYS A 47 7.29 15.16 21.54
N SER A 48 6.03 15.11 21.95
CA SER A 48 5.51 14.05 22.81
C SER A 48 5.72 12.69 22.14
N LEU A 49 6.13 11.67 22.90
CA LEU A 49 6.23 10.28 22.43
C LEU A 49 4.94 9.81 21.75
N VAL A 50 3.79 10.31 22.18
CA VAL A 50 2.48 9.98 21.59
C VAL A 50 2.36 10.52 20.16
N ASP A 51 2.87 11.72 19.88
CA ASP A 51 2.82 12.30 18.55
C ASP A 51 3.83 11.66 17.60
N GLU A 52 4.97 11.25 18.14
CA GLU A 52 5.97 10.44 17.45
C GLU A 52 5.39 9.08 17.02
N ILE A 53 4.76 8.35 17.94
CA ILE A 53 4.13 7.05 17.63
C ILE A 53 3.03 7.21 16.57
N LYS A 54 2.16 8.23 16.68
CA LYS A 54 1.14 8.51 15.66
C LYS A 54 1.76 8.72 14.28
N SER A 55 2.82 9.52 14.20
CA SER A 55 3.52 9.77 12.93
C SER A 55 4.21 8.52 12.38
N ALA A 56 4.80 7.71 13.25
CA ALA A 56 5.47 6.47 12.89
C ALA A 56 4.49 5.41 12.36
N ILE A 57 3.29 5.31 12.96
CA ILE A 57 2.23 4.41 12.47
C ILE A 57 1.81 4.81 11.06
N ILE A 58 1.59 6.10 10.81
CA ILE A 58 1.20 6.59 9.49
C ILE A 58 2.30 6.30 8.46
N ALA A 59 3.56 6.63 8.78
CA ALA A 59 4.69 6.36 7.90
C ALA A 59 4.85 4.86 7.60
N SER A 60 4.69 4.00 8.61
CA SER A 60 4.76 2.54 8.48
C SER A 60 3.66 1.99 7.56
N LEU A 61 2.42 2.45 7.71
CA LEU A 61 1.32 2.06 6.84
C LEU A 61 1.58 2.47 5.39
N LEU A 62 2.02 3.71 5.16
CA LEU A 62 2.32 4.21 3.81
C LEU A 62 3.44 3.40 3.14
N LEU A 63 4.54 3.13 3.87
CA LEU A 63 5.65 2.34 3.36
C LEU A 63 5.25 0.87 3.14
N GLY A 64 4.48 0.28 4.06
CA GLY A 64 3.96 -1.08 3.95
C GLY A 64 3.10 -1.26 2.71
N PHE A 65 2.04 -0.46 2.55
CA PHE A 65 1.20 -0.51 1.35
C PHE A 65 1.98 -0.18 0.08
N GLY A 66 2.88 0.81 0.13
CA GLY A 66 3.76 1.15 -0.99
C GLY A 66 4.61 -0.02 -1.46
N SER A 67 5.19 -0.79 -0.52
CA SER A 67 5.98 -1.98 -0.82
C SER A 67 5.15 -3.11 -1.45
N ILE A 68 3.89 -3.29 -1.03
CA ILE A 68 2.97 -4.27 -1.62
C ILE A 68 2.67 -3.89 -3.06
N PHE A 69 2.28 -2.64 -3.32
CA PHE A 69 2.02 -2.17 -4.67
C PHE A 69 3.27 -2.21 -5.56
N LEU A 70 4.46 -1.99 -5.00
CA LEU A 70 5.71 -2.15 -5.72
C LEU A 70 5.96 -3.62 -6.11
N SER A 71 5.73 -4.56 -5.20
CA SER A 71 5.82 -5.99 -5.46
C SER A 71 4.86 -6.43 -6.57
N MET A 72 3.62 -5.92 -6.56
CA MET A 72 2.65 -6.13 -7.64
C MET A 72 3.08 -5.48 -8.96
N ALA A 73 3.74 -4.32 -8.91
CA ALA A 73 4.24 -3.61 -10.10
C ALA A 73 5.44 -4.33 -10.75
N VAL A 74 6.33 -4.94 -9.96
CA VAL A 74 7.47 -5.76 -10.43
C VAL A 74 7.01 -7.12 -10.96
N GLY A 75 5.78 -7.53 -10.63
CA GLY A 75 5.18 -8.77 -11.13
C GLY A 75 5.48 -9.99 -10.28
N VAL A 76 5.84 -9.80 -9.01
CA VAL A 76 5.95 -10.89 -8.03
C VAL A 76 4.56 -11.40 -7.61
N TYR A 77 3.52 -10.55 -7.73
CA TYR A 77 2.11 -10.83 -7.43
C TYR A 77 1.92 -11.63 -6.14
N VAL A 78 1.97 -10.91 -5.01
CA VAL A 78 1.57 -11.42 -3.67
C VAL A 78 0.12 -11.08 -3.41
#